data_AF-A2Q2B7-F1
#
_entry.id   AF-A2Q2B7-F1
#
_cell.length_a   1.000
_cell.length_b   1.000
_cell.length_c   1.000
_cell.angle_alpha   90.00
_cell.angle_beta   90.00
_cell.angle_gamma   90.00
#
_symmetry.space_group_name_H-M   'P 1'
#
loop_
_entity.id
_entity.type
_entity.pdbx_description
1 polymer ?
#
loop_
_entity_poly.entity_id
_entity_poly.type
_entity_poly.pdbx_seq_one_letter_code
_entity_poly.pdbx_strand_id
1 'polypeptide(L)'
;MTHEKEENFVWVLKMLRKLLLSKMNMPKVIVTDRDMSLMKAVAHVFPESYAMNCYFHVQANVKQRCVLDCKYPLGFKKDEKEVSNREVVKKIMKAWKSMVESPTQQLYANALVEFKDSCSDFPIFVDYVMTVTPYFY
;
A
#
# COMPACT_ATOMS: atom_id res chain seq x y z
N MET A 1 25.19 -4.34 10.01
CA MET A 1 24.45 -3.11 10.35
C MET A 1 23.74 -2.66 9.09
N THR A 2 22.42 -2.54 9.10
CA THR A 2 21.72 -1.97 7.94
C THR A 2 22.01 -0.46 7.91
N HIS A 3 22.28 0.07 6.70
CA HIS A 3 22.46 1.50 6.47
C HIS A 3 21.10 2.22 6.28
N GLU A 4 19.98 1.56 6.58
CA GLU A 4 18.62 2.10 6.51
C GLU A 4 18.29 2.89 7.79
N LYS A 5 19.04 3.97 8.00
CA LYS A 5 18.82 4.91 9.10
C LYS A 5 18.42 6.26 8.52
N GLU A 6 17.63 7.00 9.29
CA GLU A 6 17.15 8.33 8.91
C GLU A 6 18.29 9.25 8.46
N GLU A 7 19.41 9.25 9.19
CA GLU A 7 20.61 10.05 8.88
C GLU A 7 21.16 9.78 7.47
N ASN A 8 21.18 8.51 7.05
CA ASN A 8 21.67 8.11 5.74
C ASN A 8 20.71 8.59 4.65
N PHE A 9 19.40 8.46 4.86
CA PHE A 9 18.39 8.99 3.94
C PHE A 9 18.43 10.52 3.86
N VAL A 10 18.62 11.22 4.98
CA VAL A 10 18.78 12.68 5.00
C VAL A 10 19.97 13.10 4.15
N TRP A 11 21.10 12.40 4.24
CA TRP A 11 22.28 12.69 3.43
C TRP A 11 21.98 12.54 1.92
N VAL A 12 21.42 11.40 1.51
CA VAL A 12 21.08 11.14 0.09
C VAL A 12 20.08 12.17 -0.44
N LEU A 13 19.03 12.47 0.32
CA LEU A 13 17.99 13.42 -0.08
C LEU A 13 18.53 14.85 -0.16
N LYS A 14 19.46 15.25 0.71
CA LYS A 14 20.14 16.56 0.61
C LYS A 14 20.98 16.65 -0.67
N MET A 15 21.65 15.56 -1.06
CA MET A 15 22.38 15.51 -2.33
C MET A 15 21.42 15.59 -3.52
N LEU A 16 20.31 14.87 -3.50
CA LEU A 16 19.26 14.98 -4.52
C LEU A 16 18.72 16.41 -4.62
N ARG A 17 18.41 17.05 -3.49
CA ARG A 17 17.92 18.43 -3.45
C ARG A 17 18.91 19.42 -4.09
N LYS A 18 20.21 19.21 -3.88
CA LYS A 18 21.28 19.99 -4.54
C LYS A 18 21.42 19.72 -6.03
N LEU A 19 20.83 18.67 -6.59
CA LEU A 19 20.80 18.46 -8.04
C LEU A 19 19.56 19.13 -8.68
N LEU A 20 18.50 19.34 -7.91
CA LEU A 20 17.23 19.93 -8.35
C LEU A 20 17.23 21.47 -8.34
N LEU A 21 18.40 22.11 -8.46
CA LEU A 21 18.70 23.52 -8.09
C LEU A 21 17.83 24.66 -8.66
N SER A 22 16.88 24.42 -9.55
CA SER A 22 15.89 25.44 -9.89
C SER A 22 14.65 25.29 -9.00
N LYS A 23 14.14 26.37 -8.40
CA LYS A 23 12.90 26.33 -7.60
C LYS A 23 11.70 25.78 -8.39
N MET A 24 11.76 25.76 -9.72
CA MET A 24 10.74 25.16 -10.59
C MET A 24 10.81 23.63 -10.67
N ASN A 25 11.86 22.99 -10.15
CA ASN A 25 12.09 21.55 -10.24
C ASN A 25 11.95 20.79 -8.91
N MET A 26 11.46 21.45 -7.85
CA MET A 26 11.23 20.74 -6.57
C MET A 26 10.02 19.81 -6.70
N PRO A 27 10.14 18.54 -6.29
CA PRO A 27 9.04 17.60 -6.38
C PRO A 27 7.92 18.02 -5.44
N LYS A 28 6.67 18.01 -5.93
CA LYS A 28 5.51 18.17 -5.05
C LYS A 28 5.16 16.89 -4.30
N VAL A 29 5.60 15.75 -4.84
CA VAL A 29 5.32 14.41 -4.34
C VAL A 29 6.59 13.58 -4.41
N ILE A 30 6.88 12.86 -3.34
CA ILE A 30 7.94 11.84 -3.29
C ILE A 30 7.29 10.52 -2.93
N VAL A 31 7.46 9.52 -3.79
CA VAL A 31 6.86 8.20 -3.64
C VAL A 31 7.90 7.25 -3.03
N THR A 32 7.57 6.64 -1.88
CA THR A 32 8.49 5.83 -1.06
C THR A 32 7.89 4.46 -0.75
N ASP A 33 8.69 3.50 -0.31
CA ASP A 33 8.25 2.15 0.10
C ASP A 33 7.68 2.06 1.53
N ARG A 34 7.33 3.20 2.14
CA ARG A 34 6.82 3.34 3.52
C ARG A 34 7.85 2.99 4.61
N ASP A 35 9.14 3.06 4.30
CA ASP A 35 10.17 3.07 5.34
C ASP A 35 10.02 4.32 6.22
N MET A 36 9.81 4.13 7.53
CA MET A 36 9.54 5.23 8.46
C MET A 36 10.74 6.19 8.56
N SER A 37 11.96 5.69 8.44
CA SER A 37 13.17 6.52 8.47
C SER A 37 13.27 7.36 7.20
N LEU A 38 12.93 6.80 6.04
CA LEU A 38 12.87 7.51 4.77
C LEU A 38 11.77 8.57 4.76
N MET A 39 10.57 8.25 5.26
CA MET A 39 9.46 9.21 5.34
C MET A 39 9.81 10.42 6.22
N LYS A 40 10.46 10.18 7.37
CA LYS A 40 10.97 11.27 8.23
C LYS A 40 12.04 12.10 7.53
N ALA A 41 12.98 11.44 6.85
CA ALA A 41 14.01 12.13 6.09
C ALA A 41 13.43 12.98 4.95
N VAL A 42 12.38 12.51 4.27
CA VAL A 42 11.65 13.29 3.27
C VAL A 42 11.00 14.51 3.90
N ALA A 43 10.26 14.36 5.01
CA ALA A 43 9.65 15.49 5.70
C ALA A 43 10.69 16.53 6.17
N HIS A 44 11.89 16.08 6.56
CA HIS A 44 12.99 16.95 6.96
C HIS A 44 13.62 17.69 5.77
N VAL A 45 13.90 17.00 4.65
CA VAL A 45 14.65 17.58 3.52
C VAL A 45 13.75 18.27 2.50
N PHE A 46 12.52 17.82 2.35
CA PHE A 46 11.53 18.31 1.39
C PHE A 46 10.20 18.61 2.10
N PRO A 47 10.15 19.63 2.99
CA PRO A 47 8.98 19.90 3.83
C PRO A 47 7.74 20.35 3.02
N GLU A 48 7.92 20.81 1.78
CA GLU A 48 6.85 21.20 0.87
C GLU A 48 6.35 20.03 -0.01
N SER A 49 7.01 18.87 0.06
CA SER A 49 6.62 17.68 -0.70
C SER A 49 5.73 16.77 0.14
N TYR A 50 4.72 16.18 -0.50
CA TYR A 50 3.96 15.08 0.10
C TYR A 50 4.74 13.77 -0.04
N ALA A 51 5.02 13.09 1.07
CA ALA A 51 5.51 11.72 1.07
C ALA A 51 4.33 10.76 0.87
N MET A 52 4.32 10.02 -0.23
CA MET A 52 3.29 9.02 -0.55
C MET A 52 3.86 7.61 -0.60
N ASN A 53 3.00 6.62 -0.40
CA ASN A 53 3.38 5.22 -0.52
C ASN A 53 3.41 4.80 -1.98
N CYS A 54 4.41 4.00 -2.33
CA CYS A 54 4.56 3.42 -3.65
C CYS A 54 3.49 2.35 -3.85
N TYR A 55 2.56 2.60 -4.77
CA TYR A 55 1.53 1.64 -5.16
C TYR A 55 2.10 0.27 -5.49
N PHE A 56 3.21 0.21 -6.24
CA PHE A 56 3.83 -1.05 -6.63
C PHE A 56 4.27 -1.88 -5.42
N HIS A 57 4.98 -1.26 -4.47
CA HIS A 57 5.44 -1.95 -3.26
C HIS A 57 4.28 -2.32 -2.33
N VAL A 58 3.31 -1.42 -2.14
CA VAL A 58 2.11 -1.73 -1.33
C VAL A 58 1.33 -2.88 -1.95
N GLN A 59 1.11 -2.87 -3.26
CA GLN A 59 0.42 -3.96 -3.95
C GLN A 59 1.16 -5.29 -3.81
N ALA A 60 2.49 -5.29 -3.91
CA ALA A 60 3.30 -6.49 -3.71
C ALA A 60 3.12 -7.05 -2.29
N ASN A 61 3.19 -6.18 -1.27
CA ASN A 61 3.03 -6.55 0.13
C ASN A 61 1.61 -7.05 0.44
N VAL A 62 0.58 -6.36 -0.05
CA VAL A 62 -0.83 -6.77 0.09
C VAL A 62 -1.08 -8.11 -0.56
N LYS A 63 -0.55 -8.35 -1.77
CA LYS A 63 -0.68 -9.65 -2.44
C LYS A 63 -0.02 -10.78 -1.65
N GLN A 64 1.18 -10.55 -1.13
CA GLN A 64 1.89 -11.54 -0.32
C GLN A 64 1.09 -11.87 0.95
N ARG A 65 0.61 -10.86 1.68
CA ARG A 65 -0.24 -11.03 2.86
C ARG A 65 -1.55 -11.75 2.54
N CYS A 66 -2.22 -11.39 1.46
CA CYS A 66 -3.45 -12.06 1.02
C CYS A 66 -3.22 -13.56 0.79
N VAL A 67 -2.11 -13.92 0.15
CA VAL A 67 -1.75 -15.34 -0.06
C VAL A 67 -1.46 -16.05 1.27
N LEU A 68 -0.91 -15.38 2.28
CA LEU A 68 -0.59 -16.00 3.56
C LEU A 68 -1.82 -16.12 4.47
N ASP A 69 -2.61 -15.05 4.56
CA ASP A 69 -3.62 -14.86 5.60
C ASP A 69 -5.04 -15.23 5.13
N CYS A 70 -5.33 -15.12 3.82
CA CYS A 70 -6.67 -15.37 3.27
C CYS A 70 -6.80 -16.79 2.72
N LYS A 71 -6.73 -17.78 3.62
CA LYS A 71 -6.78 -19.20 3.29
C LYS A 71 -7.78 -19.96 4.15
N TYR A 72 -8.48 -20.88 3.51
CA TYR A 72 -9.27 -21.92 4.15
C TYR A 72 -8.48 -23.22 4.31
N PRO A 73 -8.84 -24.06 5.30
CA PRO A 73 -8.36 -25.44 5.38
C PRO A 73 -8.69 -26.24 4.12
N LEU A 74 -7.90 -27.28 3.86
CA LEU A 74 -8.13 -28.18 2.72
C LEU A 74 -9.51 -28.85 2.83
N GLY A 75 -10.25 -28.91 1.72
CA GLY A 75 -11.59 -29.50 1.69
C GLY A 75 -12.68 -28.64 2.37
N PHE A 76 -12.38 -27.40 2.76
CA PHE A 76 -13.40 -26.48 3.25
C PHE A 76 -14.47 -26.22 2.18
N LYS A 77 -15.73 -26.31 2.58
CA LYS A 77 -16.88 -26.08 1.71
C LYS A 77 -17.69 -24.89 2.20
N LYS A 78 -18.04 -23.99 1.29
CA LYS A 78 -18.98 -22.89 1.50
C LYS A 78 -20.14 -23.08 0.52
N ASP A 79 -21.36 -23.10 1.02
CA ASP A 79 -22.57 -23.39 0.23
C ASP A 79 -22.43 -24.70 -0.58
N GLU A 80 -21.98 -25.77 0.11
CA GLU A 80 -21.74 -27.12 -0.42
C GLU A 80 -20.64 -27.25 -1.48
N LYS A 81 -19.99 -26.14 -1.88
CA LYS A 81 -18.91 -26.12 -2.86
C LYS A 81 -17.55 -25.97 -2.17
N GLU A 82 -16.59 -26.78 -2.60
CA GLU A 82 -15.21 -26.64 -2.13
C GLU A 82 -14.64 -25.29 -2.56
N VAL A 83 -13.99 -24.60 -1.63
CA VAL A 83 -13.45 -23.26 -1.86
C VAL A 83 -11.97 -23.36 -2.22
N SER A 84 -11.63 -22.87 -3.42
CA SER A 84 -10.23 -22.76 -3.84
C SER A 84 -9.57 -21.52 -3.26
N ASN A 85 -8.52 -21.69 -2.45
CA ASN A 85 -7.70 -20.58 -1.94
C ASN A 85 -7.14 -19.69 -3.06
N ARG A 86 -6.87 -20.26 -4.24
CA ARG A 86 -6.42 -19.50 -5.41
C ARG A 86 -7.52 -18.55 -5.91
N GLU A 87 -8.76 -19.00 -5.92
CA GLU A 87 -9.90 -18.18 -6.36
C GLU A 87 -10.24 -17.10 -5.34
N VAL A 88 -10.13 -17.41 -4.04
CA VAL A 88 -10.26 -16.43 -2.95
C VAL A 88 -9.25 -15.30 -3.13
N VAL A 89 -7.96 -15.62 -3.24
CA VAL A 89 -6.91 -14.60 -3.46
C VAL A 89 -7.17 -13.81 -4.73
N LYS A 90 -7.56 -14.46 -5.84
CA LYS A 90 -7.88 -13.78 -7.10
C LYS A 90 -9.05 -12.80 -6.94
N LYS A 91 -10.12 -13.19 -6.24
CA LYS A 91 -11.28 -12.35 -5.97
C LYS A 91 -10.89 -11.14 -5.13
N ILE A 92 -10.19 -11.36 -4.02
CA ILE A 92 -9.74 -10.30 -3.11
C ILE A 92 -8.82 -9.31 -3.85
N MET A 93 -7.82 -9.80 -4.60
CA MET A 93 -6.90 -8.92 -5.33
C MET A 93 -7.58 -8.16 -6.48
N LYS A 94 -8.64 -8.70 -7.07
CA LYS A 94 -9.47 -7.95 -8.02
C LYS A 94 -10.21 -6.80 -7.33
N ALA A 95 -10.80 -7.04 -6.16
CA ALA A 95 -11.47 -6.01 -5.38
C ALA A 95 -10.48 -4.93 -4.89
N TRP A 96 -9.31 -5.33 -4.41
CA TRP A 96 -8.21 -4.43 -4.06
C TRP A 96 -7.86 -3.49 -5.22
N LYS A 97 -7.65 -4.04 -6.42
CA LYS A 97 -7.31 -3.27 -7.62
C LYS A 97 -8.41 -2.25 -7.96
N SER A 98 -9.68 -2.68 -7.92
CA SER A 98 -10.83 -1.80 -8.15
C SER A 98 -10.86 -0.62 -7.17
N MET A 99 -10.59 -0.90 -5.89
CA MET A 99 -10.54 0.10 -4.84
C MET A 99 -9.44 1.14 -5.07
N VAL A 100 -8.19 0.69 -5.22
CA VAL A 100 -7.02 1.61 -5.32
C VAL A 100 -6.91 2.35 -6.66
N GLU A 101 -7.57 1.86 -7.71
CA GLU A 101 -7.59 2.52 -9.03
C GLU A 101 -8.87 3.35 -9.25
N SER A 102 -9.68 3.56 -8.21
CA SER A 102 -10.93 4.32 -8.31
C SER A 102 -10.68 5.79 -8.70
N PRO A 103 -11.37 6.36 -9.71
CA PRO A 103 -11.04 7.71 -10.16
C PRO A 103 -11.59 8.81 -9.23
N THR A 104 -12.46 8.47 -8.28
CA THR A 104 -13.08 9.43 -7.35
C THR A 104 -13.17 8.86 -5.94
N GLN A 105 -13.24 9.74 -4.94
CA GLN A 105 -13.43 9.35 -3.53
C GLN A 105 -14.75 8.57 -3.31
N GLN A 106 -15.81 8.92 -4.05
CA GLN A 106 -17.09 8.19 -3.94
C GLN A 106 -16.97 6.76 -4.48
N LEU A 107 -16.32 6.57 -5.63
CA LEU A 107 -16.12 5.23 -6.20
C LEU A 107 -15.17 4.41 -5.33
N TYR A 108 -14.15 5.05 -4.76
CA TYR A 108 -13.28 4.43 -3.76
C TYR A 108 -14.09 3.94 -2.55
N ALA A 109 -14.96 4.77 -1.98
CA ALA A 109 -15.78 4.40 -0.82
C ALA A 109 -16.68 3.18 -1.13
N ASN A 110 -17.28 3.14 -2.32
CA ASN A 110 -18.10 2.01 -2.77
C ASN A 110 -17.23 0.74 -2.94
N ALA A 111 -16.10 0.85 -3.63
CA ALA A 111 -15.18 -0.27 -3.85
C ALA A 111 -14.53 -0.78 -2.54
N LEU A 112 -14.37 0.10 -1.54
CA LEU A 112 -13.90 -0.27 -0.20
C LEU A 112 -14.92 -1.16 0.52
N VAL A 113 -16.22 -0.90 0.37
CA VAL A 113 -17.28 -1.78 0.90
C VAL A 113 -17.19 -3.15 0.22
N GLU A 114 -17.13 -3.19 -1.12
CA GLU A 114 -16.99 -4.45 -1.87
C GLU A 114 -15.72 -5.23 -1.51
N PHE A 115 -14.62 -4.53 -1.26
CA PHE A 115 -13.36 -5.12 -0.81
C PHE A 115 -13.51 -5.75 0.58
N LYS A 116 -14.12 -5.03 1.53
CA LYS A 116 -14.39 -5.56 2.89
C LYS A 116 -15.31 -6.77 2.85
N ASP A 117 -16.37 -6.73 2.06
CA ASP A 117 -17.30 -7.85 1.88
C ASP A 117 -16.60 -9.08 1.29
N SER A 118 -15.71 -8.86 0.31
CA SER A 118 -14.88 -9.91 -0.28
C SER A 118 -13.88 -10.53 0.70
N CYS A 119 -13.57 -9.83 1.80
CA CYS A 119 -12.65 -10.25 2.85
C CYS A 119 -13.37 -10.52 4.19
N SER A 120 -14.70 -10.69 4.19
CA SER A 120 -15.51 -10.82 5.41
C SER A 120 -15.04 -11.94 6.35
N ASP A 121 -14.51 -13.03 5.80
CA ASP A 121 -13.98 -14.16 6.57
C ASP A 121 -12.54 -13.92 7.09
N PHE A 122 -11.89 -12.80 6.71
CA PHE A 122 -10.48 -12.49 6.95
C PHE A 122 -10.27 -11.09 7.57
N PRO A 123 -10.84 -10.79 8.76
CA PRO A 123 -10.79 -9.46 9.36
C PRO A 123 -9.37 -8.95 9.63
N ILE A 124 -8.44 -9.82 10.03
CA ILE A 124 -7.03 -9.47 10.28
C ILE A 124 -6.36 -8.93 9.01
N PHE A 125 -6.68 -9.51 7.85
CA PHE A 125 -6.15 -9.03 6.57
C PHE A 125 -6.74 -7.65 6.22
N VAL A 126 -8.03 -7.44 6.49
CA VAL A 126 -8.66 -6.12 6.32
C VAL A 126 -7.97 -5.08 7.18
N ASP A 127 -7.74 -5.37 8.47
CA ASP A 127 -7.06 -4.44 9.38
C ASP A 127 -5.67 -4.06 8.85
N TYR A 128 -4.89 -5.05 8.41
CA TYR A 128 -3.60 -4.80 7.77
C TYR A 128 -3.73 -3.88 6.56
N VAL A 129 -4.67 -4.16 5.65
CA VAL A 129 -4.88 -3.34 4.45
C VAL A 129 -5.26 -1.91 4.81
N MET A 130 -6.12 -1.72 5.82
CA MET A 130 -6.51 -0.40 6.31
C MET A 130 -5.35 0.39 6.92
N THR A 131 -4.26 -0.26 7.35
CA THR A 131 -3.04 0.47 7.76
C THR A 131 -2.26 1.02 6.57
N VAL A 132 -2.36 0.40 5.39
CA VAL A 132 -1.57 0.77 4.19
C VAL A 132 -2.29 1.66 3.19
N THR A 133 -3.61 1.75 3.27
CA THR A 133 -4.46 2.56 2.39
C THR A 133 -4.61 4.06 2.67
N PRO A 134 -4.31 4.63 3.86
CA PRO A 134 -4.52 6.06 4.14
C PRO A 134 -3.73 7.06 3.29
N TYR A 135 -2.91 6.58 2.35
CA TYR A 135 -2.00 7.39 1.55
C TYR A 135 -2.27 7.28 0.04
N PHE A 136 -3.46 6.79 -0.34
CA PHE A 136 -3.89 6.73 -1.74
C PHE A 136 -4.89 7.85 -2.12
N TYR A 137 -5.55 8.51 -1.15
CA TYR A 137 -6.45 9.65 -1.34
C TYR A 137 -6.34 10.64 -0.19
#